data_AF-A0A8C5R9R3-F1
#
_entry.id   AF-A0A8C5R9R3-F1
#
_cell.length_a   1.000
_cell.length_b   1.000
_cell.length_c   1.000
_cell.angle_alpha   90.00
_cell.angle_beta   90.00
_cell.angle_gamma   90.00
#
_symmetry.space_group_name_H-M   'P 1'
#
loop_
_entity.id
_entity.type
_entity.pdbx_description
1 polymer ?
#
loop_
_entity_poly.entity_id
_entity_poly.type
_entity_poly.pdbx_seq_one_letter_code
_entity_poly.pdbx_strand_id
1 'polypeptide(L)'
;MAAPVNFLDEKEVKKYLDNLGTEYSYQCYREGQPEGCHRLAEYFEGIRKDYEAAAKILKNNCEKHELSESCYKLGAYYVTGKGGLPADLKAAYNCYLKSCNKGGKRSIDSCHNVGLLLHDGRVNDEKPDPALARNYYEKACDGNIAASCFNLSTMYLQGEAGMKDMSRALRYSEKACELGHLWGCANASRMYKLGDGVSQNDAKAETLKNRAKALHRMQKEAAPEIKFGE
;
A
#
# COMPACT_ATOMS: atom_id res chain seq x y z
N MET A 1 -38.05 15.99 7.96
CA MET A 1 -36.99 14.96 7.95
C MET A 1 -37.20 14.13 6.70
N ALA A 2 -36.20 13.98 5.83
CA ALA A 2 -36.31 13.09 4.69
C ALA A 2 -36.49 11.65 5.21
N ALA A 3 -37.37 10.87 4.59
CA ALA A 3 -37.48 9.45 4.91
C ALA A 3 -36.13 8.76 4.64
N PRO A 4 -35.75 7.75 5.45
CA PRO A 4 -34.54 6.97 5.19
C PRO A 4 -34.65 6.26 3.82
N VAL A 5 -33.55 6.19 3.09
CA VAL A 5 -33.47 5.53 1.77
C VAL A 5 -33.76 4.04 1.94
N ASN A 6 -34.68 3.51 1.13
CA ASN A 6 -34.90 2.09 1.02
C ASN A 6 -33.84 1.45 0.10
N PHE A 7 -32.85 0.78 0.69
CA PHE A 7 -31.76 0.15 -0.06
C PHE A 7 -32.17 -1.09 -0.87
N LEU A 8 -33.41 -1.56 -0.71
CA LEU A 8 -33.99 -2.61 -1.55
C LEU A 8 -34.68 -2.04 -2.81
N ASP A 9 -34.89 -0.72 -2.87
CA ASP A 9 -35.46 -0.04 -4.04
C ASP A 9 -34.35 0.55 -4.91
N GLU A 10 -34.14 -0.02 -6.09
CA GLU A 10 -33.11 0.41 -7.03
C GLU A 10 -33.24 1.88 -7.46
N LYS A 11 -34.47 2.41 -7.55
CA LYS A 11 -34.69 3.81 -7.95
C LYS A 11 -34.28 4.77 -6.83
N GLU A 12 -34.59 4.42 -5.59
CA GLU A 12 -34.16 5.22 -4.43
C GLU A 12 -32.64 5.18 -4.27
N VAL A 13 -32.02 4.01 -4.43
CA VAL A 13 -30.55 3.85 -4.39
C VAL A 13 -29.89 4.67 -5.49
N LYS A 14 -30.38 4.61 -6.73
CA LYS A 14 -29.83 5.39 -7.84
C LYS A 14 -29.92 6.90 -7.56
N LYS A 15 -31.07 7.38 -7.10
CA LYS A 15 -31.27 8.80 -6.74
C LYS A 15 -30.32 9.22 -5.62
N TYR A 16 -30.12 8.38 -4.61
CA TYR A 16 -29.19 8.64 -3.53
C TYR A 16 -27.74 8.77 -4.03
N LEU A 17 -27.30 7.85 -4.91
CA LEU A 17 -25.96 7.90 -5.50
C LEU A 17 -25.76 9.16 -6.38
N ASP A 18 -26.73 9.53 -7.19
CA ASP A 18 -26.66 10.76 -8.01
C ASP A 18 -26.59 12.03 -7.13
N ASN A 19 -27.28 12.04 -5.99
CA ASN A 19 -27.18 13.13 -5.00
C ASN A 19 -25.79 13.17 -4.34
N LEU A 20 -25.20 12.02 -4.00
CA LEU A 20 -23.81 11.96 -3.50
C LEU A 20 -22.82 12.53 -4.52
N GLY A 21 -22.97 12.17 -5.80
CA GLY A 21 -22.14 12.74 -6.87
C GLY A 21 -22.23 14.26 -6.94
N THR A 22 -23.43 14.81 -6.75
CA THR A 22 -23.68 16.26 -6.69
C THR A 22 -23.00 16.91 -5.49
N GLU A 23 -23.14 16.32 -4.31
CA GLU A 23 -22.52 16.80 -3.08
C GLU A 23 -20.98 16.80 -3.19
N TYR A 24 -20.39 15.69 -3.64
CA TYR A 24 -18.94 15.62 -3.81
C TYR A 24 -18.43 16.59 -4.88
N SER A 25 -19.22 16.83 -5.94
CA SER A 25 -18.90 17.83 -6.96
C SER A 25 -18.92 19.24 -6.38
N TYR A 26 -19.90 19.56 -5.53
CA TYR A 26 -19.98 20.84 -4.85
C TYR A 26 -18.78 21.05 -3.90
N GLN A 27 -18.49 20.07 -3.05
CA GLN A 27 -17.34 20.13 -2.14
C GLN A 27 -16.01 20.29 -2.89
N CYS A 28 -15.83 19.57 -3.99
CA CYS A 28 -14.61 19.65 -4.79
C CYS A 28 -14.47 20.99 -5.53
N TYR A 29 -15.48 21.39 -6.31
CA TYR A 29 -15.35 22.50 -7.26
C TYR A 29 -15.78 23.86 -6.71
N ARG A 30 -16.70 23.89 -5.74
CA ARG A 30 -17.22 25.14 -5.16
C ARG A 30 -16.56 25.46 -3.84
N GLU A 31 -16.39 24.47 -2.98
CA GLU A 31 -15.76 24.67 -1.66
C GLU A 31 -14.24 24.48 -1.70
N GLY A 32 -13.72 23.85 -2.77
CA GLY A 32 -12.28 23.61 -2.92
C GLY A 32 -11.71 22.63 -1.89
N GLN A 33 -12.54 21.75 -1.34
CA GLN A 33 -12.13 20.78 -0.33
C GLN A 33 -11.39 19.60 -0.97
N PRO A 34 -10.11 19.34 -0.61
CA PRO A 34 -9.34 18.23 -1.17
C PRO A 34 -10.00 16.87 -0.95
N GLU A 35 -10.56 16.64 0.24
CA GLU A 35 -11.26 15.40 0.59
C GLU A 35 -12.55 15.23 -0.21
N GLY A 36 -13.23 16.34 -0.54
CA GLY A 36 -14.39 16.35 -1.44
C GLY A 36 -13.99 15.93 -2.85
N CYS A 37 -12.87 16.44 -3.36
CA CYS A 37 -12.32 16.00 -4.66
C CYS A 37 -11.90 14.53 -4.66
N HIS A 38 -11.32 14.03 -3.57
CA HIS A 38 -11.00 12.60 -3.48
C HIS A 38 -12.25 11.72 -3.55
N ARG A 39 -13.28 12.05 -2.76
CA ARG A 39 -14.57 11.33 -2.79
C ARG A 39 -15.25 11.41 -4.14
N LEU A 40 -15.16 12.55 -4.83
CA LEU A 40 -15.66 12.69 -6.19
C LEU A 40 -14.95 11.75 -7.17
N ALA A 41 -13.62 11.64 -7.08
CA ALA A 41 -12.86 10.70 -7.89
C ALA A 41 -13.26 9.24 -7.60
N GLU A 42 -13.43 8.86 -6.33
CA GLU A 42 -13.90 7.53 -5.95
C GLU A 42 -15.32 7.25 -6.45
N TYR A 43 -16.20 8.26 -6.44
CA TYR A 43 -17.54 8.16 -7.02
C TYR A 43 -17.48 7.90 -8.53
N PHE A 44 -16.65 8.63 -9.27
CA PHE A 44 -16.48 8.40 -10.70
C PHE A 44 -15.89 7.02 -11.00
N GLU A 45 -14.91 6.56 -10.23
CA GLU A 45 -14.31 5.23 -10.40
C GLU A 45 -15.26 4.09 -10.03
N GLY A 46 -15.89 4.18 -8.86
CA GLY A 46 -16.65 3.09 -8.25
C GLY A 46 -18.06 2.99 -8.79
N ILE A 47 -18.75 4.13 -8.88
CA ILE A 47 -20.18 4.22 -9.21
C ILE A 47 -20.39 4.50 -10.70
N ARG A 48 -19.75 5.53 -11.24
CA ARG A 48 -19.94 5.91 -12.66
C ARG A 48 -19.10 5.06 -13.62
N LYS A 49 -18.11 4.33 -13.11
CA LYS A 49 -17.10 3.59 -13.90
C LYS A 49 -16.38 4.47 -14.93
N ASP A 50 -16.32 5.77 -14.68
CA ASP A 50 -15.63 6.74 -15.52
C ASP A 50 -14.24 6.98 -14.94
N TYR A 51 -13.31 6.11 -15.36
CA TYR A 51 -11.94 6.15 -14.87
C TYR A 51 -11.17 7.36 -15.39
N GLU A 52 -11.54 7.93 -16.55
CA GLU A 52 -10.88 9.12 -17.09
C GLU A 52 -11.23 10.37 -16.29
N ALA A 53 -12.52 10.56 -15.95
CA ALA A 53 -12.93 11.64 -15.07
C ALA A 53 -12.27 11.52 -13.70
N ALA A 54 -12.26 10.30 -13.13
CA ALA A 54 -11.57 10.03 -11.87
C ALA A 54 -10.08 10.40 -11.94
N ALA A 55 -9.36 9.96 -12.99
CA ALA A 55 -7.95 10.28 -13.19
C ALA A 55 -7.68 11.78 -13.26
N LYS A 56 -8.52 12.55 -13.98
CA LYS A 56 -8.41 14.02 -14.07
C LYS A 56 -8.55 14.69 -12.71
N ILE A 57 -9.54 14.27 -11.93
CA ILE A 57 -9.79 14.81 -10.58
C ILE A 57 -8.63 14.47 -9.64
N LEU A 58 -8.18 13.20 -9.65
CA LEU A 58 -7.05 12.74 -8.86
C LEU A 58 -5.77 13.52 -9.18
N LYS A 59 -5.49 13.72 -10.47
CA LYS A 59 -4.34 14.49 -10.95
C LYS A 59 -4.37 15.92 -10.43
N ASN A 60 -5.47 16.64 -10.66
CA ASN A 60 -5.63 18.01 -10.17
C ASN A 60 -5.50 18.10 -8.64
N ASN A 61 -6.10 17.16 -7.90
CA ASN A 61 -6.06 17.16 -6.44
C ASN A 61 -4.66 16.85 -5.89
N CYS A 62 -3.96 15.89 -6.50
CA CYS A 62 -2.58 15.57 -6.14
C CYS A 62 -1.60 16.71 -6.47
N GLU A 63 -1.78 17.39 -7.60
CA GLU A 63 -0.90 18.50 -8.02
C GLU A 63 -1.11 19.76 -7.19
N LYS A 64 -2.37 20.11 -6.87
CA LYS A 64 -2.69 21.37 -6.16
C LYS A 64 -2.61 21.24 -4.65
N HIS A 65 -3.09 20.14 -4.09
CA HIS A 65 -3.27 19.98 -2.64
C HIS A 65 -2.32 18.95 -2.05
N GLU A 66 -1.65 18.16 -2.88
CA GLU A 66 -0.78 17.06 -2.45
C GLU A 66 -1.48 16.05 -1.52
N LEU A 67 -2.81 15.95 -1.63
CA LEU A 67 -3.60 15.08 -0.78
C LEU A 67 -3.11 13.63 -0.94
N SER A 68 -2.67 13.03 0.17
CA SER A 68 -1.99 11.73 0.21
C SER A 68 -2.78 10.63 -0.49
N GLU A 69 -4.08 10.56 -0.26
CA GLU A 69 -5.01 9.58 -0.82
C GLU A 69 -5.14 9.73 -2.33
N SER A 70 -5.27 10.97 -2.83
CA SER A 70 -5.35 11.23 -4.27
C SER A 70 -4.04 10.95 -4.97
N CYS A 71 -2.92 11.36 -4.40
CA CYS A 71 -1.60 11.05 -4.95
C CYS A 71 -1.32 9.54 -4.93
N TYR A 72 -1.65 8.83 -3.85
CA TYR A 72 -1.52 7.36 -3.80
C TYR A 72 -2.35 6.69 -4.90
N LYS A 73 -3.63 7.07 -5.02
CA LYS A 73 -4.54 6.48 -6.01
C LYS A 73 -4.12 6.80 -7.45
N LEU A 74 -3.67 8.02 -7.72
CA LEU A 74 -3.11 8.42 -9.01
C LEU A 74 -1.84 7.64 -9.34
N GLY A 75 -0.96 7.43 -8.35
CA GLY A 75 0.22 6.60 -8.51
C GLY A 75 -0.14 5.18 -8.95
N ALA A 76 -1.18 4.59 -8.35
CA ALA A 76 -1.68 3.27 -8.74
C ALA A 76 -2.21 3.26 -10.19
N TYR A 77 -2.91 4.33 -10.62
CA TYR A 77 -3.35 4.45 -12.01
C TYR A 77 -2.18 4.47 -12.99
N TYR A 78 -1.11 5.19 -12.66
CA TYR A 78 0.11 5.20 -13.47
C TYR A 78 0.85 3.86 -13.47
N VAL A 79 0.83 3.09 -12.37
CA VAL A 79 1.41 1.73 -12.37
C VAL A 79 0.67 0.82 -13.36
N THR A 80 -0.67 0.90 -13.39
CA THR A 80 -1.50 -0.01 -14.20
C THR A 80 -1.89 0.53 -15.59
N GLY A 81 -1.61 1.80 -15.90
CA GLY A 81 -2.10 2.45 -17.12
C GLY A 81 -3.63 2.61 -17.16
N LYS A 82 -4.24 3.03 -16.04
CA LYS A 82 -5.70 3.13 -15.87
C LYS A 82 -6.21 4.56 -16.11
N GLY A 83 -7.47 4.70 -16.54
CA GLY A 83 -8.15 6.00 -16.62
C GLY A 83 -7.62 6.91 -17.72
N GLY A 84 -7.28 6.33 -18.87
CA GLY A 84 -6.71 7.07 -20.01
C GLY A 84 -5.26 7.51 -19.81
N LEU A 85 -4.63 7.13 -18.70
CA LEU A 85 -3.21 7.38 -18.45
C LEU A 85 -2.38 6.21 -18.98
N PRO A 86 -1.24 6.47 -19.66
CA PRO A 86 -0.29 5.40 -19.99
C PRO A 86 0.34 4.85 -18.71
N ALA A 87 0.77 3.59 -18.76
CA ALA A 87 1.58 3.02 -17.68
C ALA A 87 2.93 3.75 -17.62
N ASP A 88 3.24 4.37 -16.47
CA ASP A 88 4.43 5.20 -16.28
C ASP A 88 4.91 5.11 -14.82
N LEU A 89 5.97 4.33 -14.59
CA LEU A 89 6.51 4.13 -13.25
C LEU A 89 7.18 5.38 -12.67
N LYS A 90 7.72 6.28 -13.51
CA LYS A 90 8.32 7.54 -13.04
C LYS A 90 7.24 8.49 -12.57
N ALA A 91 6.12 8.59 -13.30
CA ALA A 91 4.95 9.33 -12.85
C ALA A 91 4.35 8.73 -11.56
N ALA A 92 4.24 7.40 -11.48
CA ALA A 92 3.78 6.71 -10.28
C ALA A 92 4.68 7.00 -9.07
N TYR A 93 5.99 6.88 -9.24
CA TYR A 93 6.99 7.20 -8.22
C TYR A 93 6.81 8.62 -7.68
N ASN A 94 6.68 9.61 -8.57
CA ASN A 94 6.49 11.00 -8.17
C ASN A 94 5.20 11.20 -7.36
N CYS A 95 4.12 10.51 -7.74
CA CYS A 95 2.86 10.56 -6.99
C CYS A 95 3.00 9.95 -5.59
N TYR A 96 3.61 8.77 -5.48
CA TYR A 96 3.86 8.14 -4.18
C TYR A 96 4.83 8.96 -3.33
N LEU A 97 5.85 9.57 -3.93
CA LEU A 97 6.80 10.42 -3.22
C LEU A 97 6.12 11.64 -2.59
N LYS A 98 5.24 12.32 -3.34
CA LYS A 98 4.42 13.42 -2.80
C LYS A 98 3.56 12.96 -1.63
N SER A 99 2.85 11.83 -1.78
CA SER A 99 1.99 11.27 -0.73
C SER A 99 2.77 10.85 0.52
N CYS A 100 3.93 10.21 0.36
CA CYS A 100 4.81 9.83 1.46
C CYS A 100 5.31 11.06 2.21
N ASN A 101 5.78 12.10 1.51
CA ASN A 101 6.37 13.28 2.14
C ASN A 101 5.36 14.24 2.77
N LYS A 102 4.17 14.39 2.18
CA LYS A 102 3.13 15.30 2.70
C LYS A 102 2.52 14.81 4.01
N GLY A 103 2.50 13.49 4.23
CA GLY A 103 1.72 12.87 5.31
C GLY A 103 0.24 12.70 4.91
N GLY A 104 -0.52 11.94 5.69
CA GLY A 104 -1.93 11.61 5.41
C GLY A 104 -2.21 10.12 5.48
N LYS A 105 -3.46 9.70 5.21
CA LYS A 105 -3.90 8.32 5.49
C LYS A 105 -3.19 7.25 4.66
N ARG A 106 -2.71 7.60 3.46
CA ARG A 106 -1.98 6.69 2.56
C ARG A 106 -0.48 6.99 2.49
N SER A 107 0.03 7.87 3.37
CA SER A 107 1.43 8.30 3.32
C SER A 107 2.38 7.12 3.60
N ILE A 108 2.08 6.33 4.62
CA ILE A 108 2.87 5.15 4.99
C ILE A 108 2.85 4.08 3.89
N ASP A 109 1.69 3.80 3.29
CA ASP A 109 1.59 2.90 2.12
C ASP A 109 2.38 3.45 0.92
N SER A 110 2.33 4.76 0.68
CA SER A 110 3.12 5.40 -0.37
C SER A 110 4.61 5.27 -0.11
N CYS A 111 5.08 5.43 1.13
CA CYS A 111 6.49 5.22 1.45
C CYS A 111 6.93 3.78 1.15
N HIS A 112 6.08 2.78 1.40
CA HIS A 112 6.35 1.40 0.98
C HIS A 112 6.52 1.30 -0.54
N ASN A 113 5.60 1.88 -1.33
CA ASN A 113 5.68 1.85 -2.79
C ASN A 113 6.89 2.61 -3.34
N VAL A 114 7.29 3.72 -2.73
CA VAL A 114 8.53 4.43 -3.06
C VAL A 114 9.73 3.51 -2.83
N GLY A 115 9.78 2.83 -1.68
CA GLY A 115 10.82 1.84 -1.38
C GLY A 115 10.88 0.71 -2.41
N LEU A 116 9.73 0.14 -2.80
CA LEU A 116 9.65 -0.90 -3.84
C LEU A 116 10.21 -0.41 -5.17
N LEU A 117 9.78 0.76 -5.64
CA LEU A 117 10.19 1.29 -6.94
C LEU A 117 11.68 1.63 -7.00
N LEU A 118 12.24 2.17 -5.91
CA LEU A 118 13.68 2.42 -5.80
C LEU A 118 14.50 1.14 -5.74
N HIS A 119 13.99 0.12 -5.04
CA HIS A 119 14.65 -1.17 -4.91
C HIS A 119 14.62 -1.98 -6.20
N ASP A 120 13.54 -1.86 -6.98
CA ASP A 120 13.40 -2.45 -8.31
C ASP A 120 14.26 -1.71 -9.37
N GLY A 121 14.41 -0.39 -9.25
CA GLY A 121 15.33 0.40 -10.08
C GLY A 121 14.78 0.87 -11.42
N ARG A 122 13.62 0.41 -11.88
CA ARG A 122 13.01 0.82 -13.17
C ARG A 122 12.66 2.32 -13.23
N VAL A 123 12.50 2.95 -12.07
CA VAL A 123 12.28 4.41 -11.98
C VAL A 123 13.57 5.23 -12.12
N ASN A 124 14.72 4.57 -12.04
CA ASN A 124 16.06 5.14 -12.10
C ASN A 124 16.89 4.48 -13.22
N ASP A 125 16.29 4.33 -14.41
CA ASP A 125 16.94 3.80 -15.62
C ASP A 125 17.62 2.43 -15.41
N GLU A 126 16.87 1.50 -14.81
CA GLU A 126 17.32 0.14 -14.45
C GLU A 126 18.47 0.11 -13.43
N LYS A 127 18.58 1.14 -12.59
CA LYS A 127 19.57 1.23 -11.51
C LYS A 127 18.89 1.29 -10.14
N PRO A 128 18.74 0.14 -9.47
CA PRO A 128 18.28 0.11 -8.08
C PRO A 128 19.07 1.05 -7.16
N ASP A 129 18.36 1.69 -6.24
CA ASP A 129 18.96 2.45 -5.13
C ASP A 129 18.51 1.83 -3.79
N PRO A 130 19.15 0.72 -3.37
CA PRO A 130 18.79 0.06 -2.12
C PRO A 130 19.09 0.90 -0.88
N ALA A 131 20.08 1.80 -0.94
CA ALA A 131 20.39 2.66 0.20
C ALA A 131 19.25 3.66 0.46
N LEU A 132 18.70 4.25 -0.61
CA LEU A 132 17.54 5.13 -0.51
C LEU A 132 16.25 4.34 -0.23
N ALA A 133 16.07 3.17 -0.86
CA ALA A 133 14.92 2.30 -0.61
C ALA A 133 14.82 1.91 0.87
N ARG A 134 15.95 1.61 1.52
CA ARG A 134 16.00 1.32 2.97
C ARG A 134 15.34 2.43 3.78
N ASN A 135 15.65 3.70 3.51
CA ASN A 135 15.11 4.83 4.28
C ASN A 135 13.57 4.89 4.20
N TYR A 136 13.00 4.58 3.02
CA TYR A 136 11.55 4.54 2.84
C TYR A 136 10.91 3.30 3.44
N TYR A 137 11.56 2.14 3.35
CA TYR A 137 11.11 0.95 4.06
C TYR A 137 11.17 1.11 5.58
N GLU A 138 12.16 1.81 6.14
CA GLU A 138 12.23 2.13 7.58
C GLU A 138 11.00 2.92 8.01
N LYS A 139 10.70 4.03 7.31
CA LYS A 139 9.48 4.82 7.55
C LYS A 139 8.21 3.96 7.47
N ALA A 140 8.10 3.12 6.44
CA ALA A 140 6.92 2.29 6.24
C ALA A 140 6.79 1.15 7.27
N CYS A 141 7.91 0.54 7.67
CA CYS A 141 7.94 -0.48 8.72
C CYS A 141 7.60 0.12 10.10
N ASP A 142 8.06 1.34 10.38
CA ASP A 142 7.68 2.09 11.58
C ASP A 142 6.20 2.48 11.58
N GLY A 143 5.63 2.71 10.40
CA GLY A 143 4.18 2.78 10.18
C GLY A 143 3.45 1.43 10.11
N ASN A 144 4.08 0.33 10.56
CA ASN A 144 3.51 -1.02 10.65
C ASN A 144 3.16 -1.70 9.30
N ILE A 145 3.82 -1.33 8.20
CA ILE A 145 3.74 -2.11 6.96
C ILE A 145 4.62 -3.35 7.08
N ALA A 146 3.98 -4.49 7.31
CA ALA A 146 4.64 -5.77 7.54
C ALA A 146 5.60 -6.17 6.40
N ALA A 147 5.21 -5.89 5.15
CA ALA A 147 6.03 -6.15 3.95
C ALA A 147 7.32 -5.30 3.93
N SER A 148 7.27 -4.04 4.37
CA SER A 148 8.47 -3.19 4.48
C SER A 148 9.42 -3.71 5.55
N CYS A 149 8.90 -4.15 6.70
CA CYS A 149 9.75 -4.78 7.73
C CYS A 149 10.41 -6.05 7.19
N PHE A 150 9.69 -6.86 6.41
CA PHE A 150 10.27 -8.04 5.77
C PHE A 150 11.33 -7.68 4.72
N ASN A 151 11.11 -6.65 3.90
CA ASN A 151 12.09 -6.18 2.92
C ASN A 151 13.37 -5.71 3.62
N LEU A 152 13.26 -4.92 4.71
CA LEU A 152 14.41 -4.53 5.53
C LEU A 152 15.17 -5.74 6.07
N SER A 153 14.45 -6.71 6.65
CA SER A 153 15.05 -7.97 7.11
C SER A 153 15.90 -8.62 6.02
N THR A 154 15.34 -8.74 4.80
CA THR A 154 16.01 -9.36 3.66
C THR A 154 17.25 -8.57 3.22
N MET A 155 17.15 -7.24 3.13
CA MET A 155 18.28 -6.38 2.78
C MET A 155 19.45 -6.55 3.77
N TYR A 156 19.15 -6.57 5.07
CA TYR A 156 20.16 -6.76 6.12
C TYR A 156 20.76 -8.18 6.14
N LEU A 157 19.96 -9.21 5.83
CA LEU A 157 20.43 -10.60 5.70
C LEU A 157 21.41 -10.76 4.54
N GLN A 158 21.06 -10.18 3.39
CA GLN A 158 21.83 -10.27 2.16
C GLN A 158 23.06 -9.35 2.15
N GLY A 159 23.04 -8.30 2.99
CA GLY A 159 24.09 -7.29 3.01
C GLY A 159 24.04 -6.34 1.83
N GLU A 160 22.84 -6.09 1.31
CA GLU A 160 22.62 -5.22 0.17
C GLU A 160 23.17 -3.80 0.44
N ALA A 161 23.81 -3.19 -0.56
CA ALA A 161 24.51 -1.91 -0.41
C ALA A 161 25.51 -1.85 0.77
N GLY A 162 26.12 -3.00 1.14
CA GLY A 162 27.07 -3.09 2.25
C GLY A 162 26.42 -3.09 3.65
N MET A 163 25.08 -3.18 3.72
CA MET A 163 24.32 -3.07 4.97
C MET A 163 24.15 -4.42 5.67
N LYS A 164 25.16 -5.29 5.71
CA LYS A 164 25.02 -6.60 6.36
C LYS A 164 24.98 -6.44 7.88
N ASP A 165 23.86 -6.78 8.52
CA ASP A 165 23.70 -6.72 9.98
C ASP A 165 22.66 -7.74 10.42
N MET A 166 23.14 -8.87 10.96
CA MET A 166 22.27 -9.99 11.35
C MET A 166 21.35 -9.62 12.54
N SER A 167 21.78 -8.74 13.44
CA SER A 167 20.97 -8.32 14.58
C SER A 167 19.79 -7.46 14.11
N ARG A 168 20.03 -6.53 13.17
CA ARG A 168 18.93 -5.74 12.56
C ARG A 168 18.03 -6.61 11.70
N ALA A 169 18.59 -7.53 10.92
CA ALA A 169 17.81 -8.50 10.15
C ALA A 169 16.83 -9.27 11.05
N LEU A 170 17.29 -9.76 12.21
CA LEU A 170 16.42 -10.46 13.16
C LEU A 170 15.32 -9.55 13.68
N ARG A 171 15.68 -8.35 14.15
CA ARG A 171 14.71 -7.37 14.68
C ARG A 171 13.59 -7.07 13.69
N TYR A 172 13.93 -6.82 12.43
CA TYR A 172 12.93 -6.56 11.39
C TYR A 172 12.14 -7.81 11.00
N SER A 173 12.75 -9.00 11.05
CA SER A 173 12.05 -10.28 10.82
C SER A 173 11.00 -10.55 11.89
N GLU A 174 11.34 -10.32 13.16
CA GLU A 174 10.43 -10.47 14.30
C GLU A 174 9.28 -9.47 14.20
N LYS A 175 9.56 -8.19 13.95
CA LYS A 175 8.53 -7.16 13.76
C LYS A 175 7.61 -7.50 12.58
N ALA A 176 8.16 -7.94 11.45
CA ALA A 176 7.35 -8.40 10.32
C ALA A 176 6.45 -9.59 10.70
N CYS A 177 6.96 -10.54 11.48
CA CYS A 177 6.21 -11.69 11.98
C CYS A 177 5.08 -11.31 12.95
N GLU A 178 5.34 -10.37 13.85
CA GLU A 178 4.36 -9.81 14.78
C GLU A 178 3.21 -9.15 14.03
N LEU A 179 3.53 -8.40 12.96
CA LEU A 179 2.59 -7.79 12.03
C LEU A 179 1.91 -8.78 11.06
N GLY A 180 2.16 -10.08 11.20
CA GLY A 180 1.48 -11.13 10.43
C GLY A 180 2.12 -11.44 9.07
N HIS A 181 3.35 -10.97 8.80
CA HIS A 181 4.08 -11.35 7.60
C HIS A 181 4.67 -12.76 7.73
N LEU A 182 4.13 -13.70 6.95
CA LEU A 182 4.55 -15.10 6.93
C LEU A 182 6.06 -15.28 6.76
N TRP A 183 6.65 -14.58 5.77
CA TRP A 183 8.08 -14.72 5.49
C TRP A 183 8.95 -14.04 6.54
N GLY A 184 8.41 -13.07 7.28
CA GLY A 184 9.09 -12.50 8.45
C GLY A 184 9.26 -13.54 9.55
N CYS A 185 8.19 -14.30 9.83
CA CYS A 185 8.26 -15.41 10.78
C CYS A 185 9.23 -16.51 10.34
N ALA A 186 9.24 -16.85 9.04
CA ALA A 186 10.15 -17.85 8.50
C ALA A 186 11.63 -17.41 8.63
N ASN A 187 11.94 -16.14 8.31
CA ASN A 187 13.28 -15.59 8.49
C ASN A 187 13.72 -15.63 9.96
N ALA A 188 12.89 -15.10 10.87
CA ALA A 188 13.22 -15.10 12.30
C ALA A 188 13.40 -16.53 12.86
N SER A 189 12.54 -17.47 12.45
CA SER A 189 12.65 -18.89 12.82
C SER A 189 14.01 -19.47 12.41
N ARG A 190 14.40 -19.25 11.14
CA ARG A 190 15.68 -19.74 10.61
C ARG A 190 16.86 -19.10 11.35
N MET A 191 16.80 -17.81 11.63
CA MET A 191 17.85 -17.10 12.36
C MET A 191 18.04 -17.63 13.78
N TYR A 192 16.96 -17.89 14.52
CA TYR A 192 17.04 -18.54 15.83
C TYR A 192 17.55 -19.99 15.76
N LYS A 193 17.23 -20.72 14.68
CA LYS A 193 17.73 -22.09 14.49
C LYS A 193 19.24 -22.13 14.23
N LEU A 194 19.73 -21.19 13.44
CA LEU A 194 21.13 -21.13 13.02
C LEU A 194 22.03 -20.33 13.97
N GLY A 195 21.45 -19.44 14.77
CA GLY A 195 22.20 -18.50 15.60
C GLY A 195 22.70 -17.27 14.83
N ASP A 196 22.00 -16.89 13.75
CA ASP A 196 22.36 -15.73 12.93
C ASP A 196 21.94 -14.45 13.66
N GLY A 197 22.91 -13.68 14.18
CA GLY A 197 22.64 -12.42 14.88
C GLY A 197 22.02 -12.58 16.28
N VAL A 198 21.92 -13.81 16.78
CA VAL A 198 21.39 -14.15 18.10
C VAL A 198 21.90 -15.52 18.55
N SER A 199 21.88 -15.83 19.84
CA SER A 199 22.15 -17.19 20.29
C SER A 199 21.09 -18.16 19.77
N GLN A 200 21.52 -19.37 19.41
CA GLN A 200 20.60 -20.42 18.97
C GLN A 200 19.50 -20.66 20.01
N ASN A 201 18.26 -20.78 19.54
CA ASN A 201 17.10 -21.05 20.37
C ASN A 201 16.06 -21.87 19.58
N ASP A 202 16.15 -23.19 19.73
CA ASP A 202 15.29 -24.13 19.02
C ASP A 202 13.80 -23.98 19.38
N ALA A 203 13.48 -23.67 20.63
CA ALA A 203 12.10 -23.48 21.07
C ALA A 203 11.46 -22.25 20.43
N LYS A 204 12.20 -21.13 20.37
CA LYS A 204 11.74 -19.91 19.71
C LYS A 204 11.67 -20.09 18.19
N ALA A 205 12.63 -20.78 17.60
CA ALA A 205 12.60 -21.14 16.18
C ALA A 205 11.34 -21.97 15.84
N GLU A 206 11.02 -22.98 16.63
CA GLU A 206 9.82 -23.83 16.42
C GLU A 206 8.52 -23.02 16.56
N THR A 207 8.46 -22.14 17.56
CA THR A 207 7.30 -21.26 17.78
C THR A 207 7.05 -20.36 16.57
N LEU A 208 8.08 -19.70 16.06
CA LEU A 208 8.00 -18.82 14.89
C LEU A 208 7.67 -19.61 13.60
N LYS A 209 8.22 -20.82 13.45
CA LYS A 209 7.87 -21.72 12.33
C LYS A 209 6.40 -22.08 12.35
N ASN A 210 5.86 -22.42 13.52
CA ASN A 210 4.44 -22.77 13.66
C ASN A 210 3.53 -21.57 13.42
N ARG A 211 3.93 -20.37 13.85
CA ARG A 211 3.24 -19.13 13.48
C ARG A 211 3.25 -18.88 11.96
N ALA A 212 4.39 -19.07 11.29
CA ALA A 212 4.46 -18.97 9.82
C ALA A 212 3.49 -19.95 9.14
N LYS A 213 3.43 -21.20 9.60
CA LYS A 213 2.48 -22.21 9.09
C LYS A 213 1.01 -21.83 9.34
N ALA A 214 0.71 -21.19 10.47
CA ALA A 214 -0.65 -20.72 10.77
C ALA A 214 -1.05 -19.56 9.84
N LEU A 215 -0.18 -18.57 9.67
CA LEU A 215 -0.38 -17.48 8.71
C LEU A 215 -0.57 -17.99 7.28
N HIS A 216 0.18 -19.04 6.88
CA HIS A 216 0.04 -19.66 5.56
C HIS A 216 -1.35 -20.24 5.33
N ARG A 217 -1.86 -20.95 6.35
CA ARG A 217 -3.20 -21.54 6.31
C ARG A 217 -4.27 -20.46 6.22
N MET A 218 -4.17 -19.44 7.07
CA MET A 218 -5.09 -18.30 7.05
C MET A 218 -5.09 -17.59 5.68
N GLN A 219 -3.92 -17.41 5.05
CA GLN A 219 -3.83 -16.82 3.71
C GLN A 219 -4.49 -17.67 2.63
N LYS A 220 -4.36 -19.01 2.71
CA LYS A 220 -5.04 -19.92 1.78
C LYS A 220 -6.54 -19.96 1.99
N GLU A 221 -6.99 -19.98 3.24
CA GLU A 221 -8.41 -20.00 3.60
C GLU A 221 -9.11 -18.67 3.27
N ALA A 222 -8.39 -17.55 3.37
CA ALA A 222 -8.88 -16.22 3.00
C ALA A 222 -8.96 -15.98 1.47
N ALA A 223 -8.48 -16.91 0.66
CA ALA A 223 -8.65 -16.90 -0.79
C ALA A 223 -9.79 -17.86 -1.17
N PRO A 224 -11.08 -17.51 -1.00
CA PRO A 224 -12.13 -18.32 -1.57
C PRO A 224 -11.93 -18.37 -3.08
N GLU A 225 -11.98 -19.56 -3.67
CA GLU A 225 -12.30 -19.72 -5.08
C GLU A 225 -13.67 -19.06 -5.29
N ILE A 226 -13.69 -17.81 -5.74
CA ILE A 226 -14.93 -17.17 -6.19
C ILE A 226 -15.30 -17.89 -7.48
N LYS A 227 -16.14 -18.93 -7.36
CA LYS A 227 -16.82 -19.52 -8.50
C LYS A 227 -17.90 -18.54 -8.95
N PHE A 228 -17.70 -17.93 -10.12
CA PHE A 228 -18.77 -17.20 -10.80
C PHE A 228 -19.59 -18.19 -11.63
N GLY A 229 -20.91 -18.30 -11.36
CA GLY A 229 -21.87 -18.95 -12.27
C GLY A 229 -22.48 -20.27 -11.79
N GLU A 230 -23.11 -20.29 -10.63
CA GLU A 230 -24.26 -21.17 -10.35
C GLU A 230 -25.53 -20.32 -10.21
#